data_AF-A0A4Z2G173-F1
#
_entry.id   AF-A0A4Z2G173-F1
#
_cell.length_a   1.000
_cell.length_b   1.000
_cell.length_c   1.000
_cell.angle_alpha   90.00
_cell.angle_beta   90.00
_cell.angle_gamma   90.00
#
_symmetry.space_group_name_H-M   'P 1'
#
loop_
_entity.id
_entity.type
_entity.pdbx_description
1 polymer ?
#
loop_
_entity_poly.entity_id
_entity_poly.type
_entity_poly.pdbx_seq_one_letter_code
_entity_poly.pdbx_strand_id
1 'polypeptide(L)'
;MDASRKKKSGFFPLGSATSAPMCSTGDKPGPPAEAVGRKSRRPAFLSHAVDELLCIGGSVVAFSKWRLGYVVEKCMSSMQMGTQMVKLRGGSKGLVRFFFLDEHKSCIRWRPSRKNEKAKISVDSVREVREGKQSEIFQRYSEGSFDPNCCFSLYYGEHMESLDLVSGNGEEARTWITGLKYLMAGISDEDSLAKRQRTRDQYPSLVRPG
;
A
#
# COMPACT_ATOMS: atom_id res chain seq x y z
N MET A 1 38.95 13.34 56.39
CA MET A 1 39.69 12.95 55.16
C MET A 1 39.52 14.08 54.16
N ASP A 2 40.56 14.36 53.38
CA ASP A 2 40.76 15.68 52.76
C ASP A 2 40.19 15.81 51.32
N ALA A 3 40.40 16.96 50.71
CA ALA A 3 39.70 17.44 49.53
C ALA A 3 40.18 16.84 48.20
N SER A 4 39.30 16.87 47.19
CA SER A 4 39.60 17.70 46.01
C SER A 4 38.39 17.96 45.10
N ARG A 5 38.23 19.23 44.72
CA ARG A 5 37.39 19.72 43.63
C ARG A 5 38.31 20.18 42.50
N LYS A 6 38.05 19.82 41.23
CA LYS A 6 38.53 20.61 40.08
C LYS A 6 37.67 20.43 38.83
N LYS A 7 36.97 21.50 38.44
CA LYS A 7 36.59 21.73 37.04
C LYS A 7 37.87 21.94 36.22
N LYS A 8 37.83 21.61 34.92
CA LYS A 8 38.62 22.32 33.92
C LYS A 8 37.74 22.73 32.75
N SER A 9 37.90 23.97 32.33
CA SER A 9 37.27 24.60 31.17
C SER A 9 38.35 25.25 30.32
N GLY A 10 38.31 25.02 29.01
CA GLY A 10 38.96 25.82 27.97
C GLY A 10 37.97 25.80 26.79
N PHE A 11 37.46 26.90 26.25
CA PHE A 11 38.04 28.19 25.86
C PHE A 11 38.72 28.14 24.48
N PHE A 12 38.44 29.18 23.67
CA PHE A 12 38.69 29.28 22.23
C PHE A 12 40.12 29.79 21.92
N PRO A 13 40.55 29.74 20.64
CA PRO A 13 40.34 30.86 19.71
C PRO A 13 39.53 30.44 18.46
N LEU A 14 38.76 31.28 17.75
CA LEU A 14 38.86 32.70 17.34
C LEU A 14 39.60 32.91 16.00
N GLY A 15 38.80 33.04 14.95
CA GLY A 15 39.07 33.67 13.64
C GLY A 15 37.68 33.87 12.98
N SER A 16 37.24 35.04 12.52
CA SER A 16 37.83 36.05 11.62
C SER A 16 37.95 35.57 10.17
N ALA A 17 37.48 36.28 9.13
CA ALA A 17 36.46 37.35 9.05
C ALA A 17 36.07 37.53 7.55
N THR A 18 34.93 38.19 7.28
CA THR A 18 34.61 38.94 6.03
C THR A 18 35.09 38.42 4.66
N SER A 19 34.15 38.06 3.78
CA SER A 19 33.73 38.97 2.68
C SER A 19 32.66 38.37 1.76
N ALA A 20 31.79 39.25 1.26
CA ALA A 20 31.14 39.15 -0.04
C ALA A 20 31.56 40.41 -0.83
N PRO A 21 31.43 40.47 -2.17
CA PRO A 21 30.20 41.08 -2.69
C PRO A 21 29.77 40.68 -4.13
N MET A 22 28.62 41.25 -4.51
CA MET A 22 28.25 41.71 -5.87
C MET A 22 27.73 40.72 -6.93
N CYS A 23 27.10 41.35 -7.93
CA CYS A 23 26.23 40.78 -8.96
C CYS A 23 26.54 41.42 -10.32
N SER A 24 26.35 40.68 -11.41
CA SER A 24 26.17 41.22 -12.77
C SER A 24 25.17 40.28 -13.48
N THR A 25 23.98 40.72 -13.91
CA THR A 25 23.65 41.68 -14.98
C THR A 25 24.19 41.27 -16.36
N GLY A 26 23.27 41.07 -17.30
CA GLY A 26 23.50 40.66 -18.69
C GLY A 26 22.15 40.52 -19.38
N ASP A 27 21.79 41.49 -20.22
CA ASP A 27 20.40 41.73 -20.64
C ASP A 27 20.14 41.42 -22.15
N LYS A 28 18.91 41.67 -22.60
CA LYS A 28 18.33 41.55 -23.96
C LYS A 28 19.00 42.47 -25.02
N PRO A 29 18.64 42.47 -26.34
CA PRO A 29 17.49 41.88 -27.08
C PRO A 29 17.95 41.02 -28.33
N GLY A 30 17.19 40.71 -29.41
CA GLY A 30 15.86 41.12 -29.94
C GLY A 30 15.42 40.31 -31.21
N PRO A 31 14.26 40.62 -31.85
CA PRO A 31 13.54 39.79 -32.85
C PRO A 31 13.60 40.40 -34.30
N PRO A 32 12.78 40.02 -35.33
CA PRO A 32 11.68 39.03 -35.49
C PRO A 32 11.97 38.00 -36.64
N ALA A 33 11.09 37.42 -37.51
CA ALA A 33 9.66 37.58 -37.88
C ALA A 33 9.08 36.35 -38.66
N GLU A 34 7.75 36.36 -38.89
CA GLU A 34 6.95 36.02 -40.11
C GLU A 34 7.41 34.91 -41.13
N ALA A 35 6.55 34.07 -41.73
CA ALA A 35 5.08 33.88 -41.65
C ALA A 35 4.60 32.56 -42.35
N VAL A 36 3.27 32.45 -42.54
CA VAL A 36 2.48 31.48 -43.34
C VAL A 36 2.12 30.15 -42.64
N GLY A 37 0.86 30.07 -42.21
CA GLY A 37 0.25 28.84 -41.65
C GLY A 37 -0.80 28.21 -42.56
N ARG A 38 -1.33 27.04 -42.14
CA ARG A 38 -2.52 26.41 -42.72
C ARG A 38 -3.54 26.06 -41.63
N LYS A 39 -4.78 26.54 -41.78
CA LYS A 39 -5.91 26.16 -40.91
C LYS A 39 -6.32 24.71 -41.19
N SER A 40 -6.45 23.89 -40.15
CA SER A 40 -7.52 22.88 -40.12
C SER A 40 -8.02 22.54 -38.71
N ARG A 41 -9.35 22.40 -38.67
CA ARG A 41 -10.32 22.06 -37.63
C ARG A 41 -9.86 21.18 -36.43
N ARG A 42 -10.26 21.57 -35.21
CA ARG A 42 -10.49 20.68 -34.05
C ARG A 42 -11.73 19.78 -34.32
N PRO A 43 -11.91 18.62 -33.63
CA PRO A 43 -12.45 18.60 -32.26
C PRO A 43 -11.47 18.11 -31.18
N ALA A 44 -11.96 17.88 -29.96
CA ALA A 44 -11.19 17.42 -28.79
C ALA A 44 -11.47 15.94 -28.45
N PHE A 45 -10.98 15.51 -27.27
CA PHE A 45 -11.04 14.16 -26.67
C PHE A 45 -10.03 13.12 -27.20
N LEU A 46 -8.97 12.93 -26.42
CA LEU A 46 -8.39 11.61 -26.13
C LEU A 46 -8.33 11.45 -24.61
N SER A 47 -9.47 11.08 -24.04
CA SER A 47 -9.52 10.42 -22.73
C SER A 47 -9.33 8.92 -22.94
N HIS A 48 -8.95 8.21 -21.88
CA HIS A 48 -8.61 6.78 -21.87
C HIS A 48 -7.40 6.39 -22.74
N ALA A 49 -6.36 5.92 -22.07
CA ALA A 49 -5.67 4.75 -22.58
C ALA A 49 -6.69 3.60 -22.59
N VAL A 50 -6.87 2.98 -23.75
CA VAL A 50 -7.49 1.66 -23.86
C VAL A 50 -6.37 0.64 -23.69
N ASP A 51 -6.45 -0.19 -22.66
CA ASP A 51 -5.59 -1.37 -22.55
C ASP A 51 -6.04 -2.37 -23.62
N GLU A 52 -5.30 -2.40 -24.73
CA GLU A 52 -5.54 -3.27 -25.87
C GLU A 52 -5.30 -4.75 -25.50
N LEU A 53 -6.39 -5.47 -25.21
CA LEU A 53 -6.38 -6.93 -25.14
C LEU A 53 -7.40 -7.50 -26.15
N LEU A 54 -6.99 -7.59 -27.41
CA LEU A 54 -7.81 -8.18 -28.46
C LEU A 54 -8.14 -9.64 -28.18
N CYS A 55 -9.38 -10.01 -28.51
CA CYS A 55 -9.98 -11.28 -28.13
C CYS A 55 -9.48 -12.48 -28.94
N ILE A 56 -9.19 -13.59 -28.24
CA ILE A 56 -9.39 -14.94 -28.78
C ILE A 56 -10.42 -15.66 -27.90
N GLY A 57 -11.66 -15.74 -28.41
CA GLY A 57 -12.71 -16.68 -28.02
C GLY A 57 -12.93 -16.98 -26.53
N GLY A 58 -13.39 -16.01 -25.72
CA GLY A 58 -14.04 -16.24 -24.41
C GLY A 58 -13.17 -16.71 -23.24
N SER A 59 -12.19 -17.58 -23.49
CA SER A 59 -11.39 -18.25 -22.45
C SER A 59 -10.44 -17.30 -21.72
N VAL A 60 -9.91 -16.25 -22.36
CA VAL A 60 -8.92 -15.36 -21.72
C VAL A 60 -9.53 -14.61 -20.52
N VAL A 61 -10.69 -13.98 -20.71
CA VAL A 61 -11.40 -13.23 -19.64
C VAL A 61 -11.83 -14.18 -18.51
N ALA A 62 -12.28 -15.38 -18.86
CA ALA A 62 -12.61 -16.42 -17.89
C ALA A 62 -11.37 -16.85 -17.09
N PHE A 63 -10.28 -17.20 -17.75
CA PHE A 63 -9.06 -17.75 -17.14
C PHE A 63 -8.41 -16.77 -16.17
N SER A 64 -8.33 -15.49 -16.52
CA SER A 64 -7.86 -14.42 -15.63
C SER A 64 -8.75 -14.30 -14.37
N LYS A 65 -10.08 -14.35 -14.53
CA LYS A 65 -11.04 -14.28 -13.42
C LYS A 65 -10.99 -15.51 -12.51
N TRP A 66 -10.91 -16.73 -13.05
CA TRP A 66 -10.78 -17.96 -12.27
C TRP A 66 -9.44 -18.03 -11.53
N ARG A 67 -8.33 -17.64 -12.16
CA ARG A 67 -7.01 -17.55 -11.50
C ARG A 67 -7.02 -16.55 -10.36
N LEU A 68 -7.58 -15.35 -10.57
CA LEU A 68 -7.64 -14.31 -9.54
C LEU A 68 -8.45 -14.79 -8.33
N GLY A 69 -9.62 -15.41 -8.56
CA GLY A 69 -10.42 -16.01 -7.48
C GLY A 69 -9.64 -17.05 -6.66
N TYR A 70 -8.94 -17.97 -7.31
CA TYR A 70 -8.12 -18.98 -6.61
C TYR A 70 -6.96 -18.36 -5.80
N VAL A 71 -6.26 -17.37 -6.34
CA VAL A 71 -5.19 -16.66 -5.62
C VAL A 71 -5.74 -15.94 -4.39
N VAL A 72 -6.90 -15.30 -4.52
CA VAL A 72 -7.57 -14.58 -3.44
C VAL A 72 -8.05 -15.55 -2.34
N GLU A 73 -8.68 -16.67 -2.70
CA GLU A 73 -9.05 -17.73 -1.75
C GLU A 73 -7.84 -18.24 -0.94
N LYS A 74 -6.71 -18.50 -1.62
CA LYS A 74 -5.44 -18.85 -0.95
C LYS A 74 -5.02 -17.72 0.01
N CYS A 75 -5.18 -16.45 -0.36
CA CYS A 75 -4.84 -15.33 0.51
C CYS A 75 -5.72 -15.25 1.76
N MET A 76 -7.04 -15.37 1.63
CA MET A 76 -7.96 -15.36 2.79
C MET A 76 -7.65 -16.50 3.75
N SER A 77 -7.49 -17.72 3.23
CA SER A 77 -7.13 -18.89 4.03
C SER A 77 -5.79 -18.71 4.76
N SER A 78 -4.78 -18.17 4.07
CA SER A 78 -3.47 -17.88 4.67
C SER A 78 -3.54 -16.80 5.76
N MET A 79 -4.35 -15.75 5.54
CA MET A 79 -4.58 -14.71 6.54
C MET A 79 -5.37 -15.22 7.76
N GLN A 80 -6.31 -16.14 7.58
CA GLN A 80 -7.04 -16.79 8.68
C GLN A 80 -6.19 -17.78 9.47
N MET A 81 -5.31 -18.55 8.80
CA MET A 81 -4.24 -19.31 9.50
C MET A 81 -3.34 -18.38 10.31
N GLY A 82 -3.00 -17.22 9.75
CA GLY A 82 -2.27 -16.15 10.41
C GLY A 82 -0.76 -16.16 10.16
N THR A 83 -0.10 -15.07 10.55
CA THR A 83 1.30 -14.78 10.22
C THR A 83 1.99 -14.05 11.37
N GLN A 84 3.25 -14.37 11.64
CA GLN A 84 4.07 -13.59 12.58
C GLN A 84 4.66 -12.38 11.85
N MET A 85 4.30 -11.18 12.29
CA MET A 85 4.78 -9.92 11.70
C MET A 85 5.22 -8.94 12.80
N VAL A 86 6.17 -8.08 12.48
CA VAL A 86 6.63 -7.01 13.37
C VAL A 86 5.69 -5.81 13.22
N LYS A 87 4.93 -5.49 14.26
CA LYS A 87 4.18 -4.22 14.35
C LYS A 87 5.15 -3.09 14.69
N LEU A 88 5.40 -2.20 13.74
CA LEU A 88 6.18 -0.99 13.97
C LEU A 88 5.32 0.07 14.67
N ARG A 89 6.01 1.01 15.34
CA ARG A 89 5.47 2.21 15.99
C ARG A 89 6.59 3.25 16.04
N GLY A 90 6.27 4.52 16.33
CA GLY A 90 7.25 5.63 16.38
C GLY A 90 8.30 5.58 17.50
N GLY A 91 8.64 4.40 18.03
CA GLY A 91 9.69 4.16 19.02
C GLY A 91 10.71 3.13 18.54
N SER A 92 11.85 3.04 19.22
CA SER A 92 13.08 2.40 18.70
C SER A 92 13.03 0.88 18.46
N LYS A 93 11.97 0.16 18.86
CA LYS A 93 11.81 -1.28 18.62
C LYS A 93 10.38 -1.65 18.22
N GLY A 94 10.25 -2.39 17.13
CA GLY A 94 9.00 -3.02 16.72
C GLY A 94 8.60 -4.19 17.63
N LEU A 95 7.34 -4.64 17.53
CA LEU A 95 6.77 -5.68 18.36
C LEU A 95 6.30 -6.87 17.52
N VAL A 96 6.94 -8.03 17.65
CA VAL A 96 6.48 -9.27 17.01
C VAL A 96 5.07 -9.62 17.51
N ARG A 97 4.16 -9.88 16.59
CA ARG A 97 2.77 -10.26 16.85
C ARG A 97 2.32 -11.30 15.84
N PHE A 98 1.49 -12.23 16.29
CA PHE A 98 0.75 -13.12 15.42
C PHE A 98 -0.53 -12.40 14.97
N PHE A 99 -0.58 -11.99 13.71
CA PHE A 99 -1.75 -11.42 13.06
C PHE A 99 -2.58 -12.51 12.41
N PHE A 100 -3.89 -12.35 12.42
CA PHE A 100 -4.82 -13.26 11.75
C PHE A 100 -6.10 -12.51 11.37
N LEU A 101 -6.74 -12.94 10.28
CA LEU A 101 -8.09 -12.55 9.92
C LEU A 101 -9.08 -13.37 10.76
N ASP A 102 -10.20 -12.79 11.17
CA ASP A 102 -11.25 -13.50 11.90
C ASP A 102 -12.06 -14.46 10.98
N GLU A 103 -12.90 -15.28 11.60
CA GLU A 103 -13.72 -16.30 10.94
C GLU A 103 -14.63 -15.71 9.84
N HIS A 104 -15.23 -14.54 10.11
CA HIS A 104 -16.14 -13.85 9.19
C HIS A 104 -15.43 -12.96 8.15
N LYS A 105 -14.09 -12.96 8.09
CA LYS A 105 -13.30 -12.12 7.18
C LYS A 105 -13.55 -10.61 7.37
N SER A 106 -14.04 -10.21 8.55
CA SER A 106 -14.52 -8.87 8.91
C SER A 106 -13.50 -8.03 9.69
N CYS A 107 -12.57 -8.68 10.40
CA CYS A 107 -11.66 -8.05 11.35
C CYS A 107 -10.26 -8.65 11.30
N ILE A 108 -9.27 -7.79 11.11
CA ILE A 108 -7.85 -8.12 11.34
C ILE A 108 -7.61 -8.11 12.84
N ARG A 109 -7.11 -9.20 13.42
CA ARG A 109 -6.81 -9.34 14.85
C ARG A 109 -5.34 -9.66 15.10
N TRP A 110 -4.82 -9.40 16.31
CA TRP A 110 -3.44 -9.77 16.66
C TRP A 110 -3.22 -10.16 18.13
N ARG A 111 -2.30 -11.10 18.35
CA ARG A 111 -1.91 -11.60 19.68
C ARG A 111 -0.37 -11.70 19.84
N PRO A 112 0.17 -11.63 21.06
CA PRO A 112 -0.49 -11.25 22.31
C PRO A 112 -0.77 -9.74 22.40
N SER A 113 -1.83 -9.34 23.11
CA SER A 113 -2.13 -7.93 23.40
C SER A 113 -2.55 -7.76 24.86
N ARG A 114 -2.00 -6.74 25.54
CA ARG A 114 -2.43 -6.34 26.89
C ARG A 114 -3.86 -5.77 26.93
N LYS A 115 -4.45 -5.45 25.77
CA LYS A 115 -5.84 -5.02 25.61
C LYS A 115 -6.42 -5.82 24.44
N ASN A 116 -6.86 -7.06 24.70
CA ASN A 116 -7.25 -8.03 23.66
C ASN A 116 -8.42 -7.51 22.80
N GLU A 117 -9.41 -6.86 23.41
CA GLU A 117 -10.54 -6.32 22.67
C GLU A 117 -10.21 -5.08 21.82
N LYS A 118 -9.09 -4.39 22.14
CA LYS A 118 -8.52 -3.33 21.30
C LYS A 118 -7.39 -3.85 20.39
N ALA A 119 -7.33 -5.17 20.15
CA ALA A 119 -6.39 -5.82 19.25
C ALA A 119 -7.06 -6.26 17.94
N LYS A 120 -7.91 -5.38 17.39
CA LYS A 120 -8.66 -5.59 16.16
C LYS A 120 -8.78 -4.29 15.35
N ILE A 121 -8.90 -4.42 14.03
CA ILE A 121 -9.31 -3.38 13.06
C ILE A 121 -10.39 -4.02 12.18
N SER A 122 -11.56 -3.39 12.00
CA SER A 122 -12.56 -3.89 11.05
C SER A 122 -12.15 -3.53 9.62
N VAL A 123 -12.42 -4.43 8.67
CA VAL A 123 -12.18 -4.23 7.24
C VAL A 123 -12.87 -2.97 6.73
N ASP A 124 -14.11 -2.72 7.14
CA ASP A 124 -14.92 -1.55 6.76
C ASP A 124 -14.30 -0.22 7.23
N SER A 125 -13.46 -0.26 8.27
CA SER A 125 -12.71 0.89 8.75
C SER A 125 -11.39 1.14 8.03
N VAL A 126 -10.90 0.20 7.20
CA VAL A 126 -9.65 0.37 6.43
C VAL A 126 -9.91 1.31 5.24
N ARG A 127 -9.10 2.36 5.14
CA ARG A 127 -9.17 3.36 4.07
C ARG A 127 -8.17 3.06 2.95
N GLU A 128 -6.98 2.54 3.29
CA GLU A 128 -5.90 2.31 2.33
C GLU A 128 -4.94 1.20 2.79
N VAL A 129 -4.36 0.47 1.84
CA VAL A 129 -3.21 -0.44 2.03
C VAL A 129 -2.08 0.00 1.09
N ARG A 130 -0.99 0.52 1.66
CA ARG A 130 0.24 0.88 0.92
C ARG A 130 1.31 -0.19 1.06
N GLU A 131 2.01 -0.45 -0.04
CA GLU A 131 3.09 -1.43 -0.13
C GLU A 131 4.45 -0.75 0.10
N GLY A 132 5.40 -1.46 0.69
CA GLY A 132 6.72 -0.91 0.98
C GLY A 132 6.76 0.06 2.16
N LYS A 133 7.81 0.88 2.18
CA LYS A 133 8.21 1.71 3.34
C LYS A 133 7.58 3.11 3.33
N GLN A 134 6.31 3.23 2.94
CA GLN A 134 5.69 4.52 2.61
C GLN A 134 5.24 5.36 3.83
N SER A 135 5.02 4.74 4.99
CA SER A 135 4.67 5.45 6.24
C SER A 135 5.87 6.17 6.87
N GLU A 136 5.63 7.31 7.52
CA GLU A 136 6.59 8.02 8.38
C GLU A 136 7.28 7.11 9.40
N ILE A 137 6.63 6.04 9.85
CA ILE A 137 7.21 5.11 10.83
C ILE A 137 8.44 4.40 10.25
N PHE A 138 8.45 4.06 8.96
CA PHE A 138 9.62 3.46 8.32
C PHE A 138 10.78 4.44 8.16
N GLN A 139 10.48 5.73 7.93
CA GLN A 139 11.47 6.81 7.76
C GLN A 139 12.28 7.09 9.05
N ARG A 140 11.82 6.59 10.21
CA ARG A 140 12.50 6.70 11.51
C ARG A 140 13.55 5.61 11.74
N TYR A 141 13.61 4.60 10.87
CA TYR A 141 14.65 3.58 10.87
C TYR A 141 15.72 3.92 9.83
N SER A 142 16.94 3.43 10.03
CA SER A 142 18.04 3.59 9.08
C SER A 142 17.68 3.07 7.68
N GLU A 143 18.20 3.69 6.63
CA GLU A 143 18.02 3.17 5.27
C GLU A 143 18.58 1.74 5.17
N GLY A 144 17.92 0.89 4.38
CA GLY A 144 18.23 -0.55 4.30
C GLY A 144 17.76 -1.42 5.48
N SER A 145 17.20 -0.87 6.57
CA SER A 145 16.81 -1.68 7.75
C SER A 145 15.76 -2.77 7.49
N PHE A 146 14.96 -2.62 6.41
CA PHE A 146 13.94 -3.57 6.00
C PHE A 146 13.86 -3.64 4.47
N ASP A 147 13.59 -4.84 3.94
CA ASP A 147 13.22 -5.05 2.53
C ASP A 147 11.83 -4.44 2.26
N PRO A 148 11.68 -3.51 1.30
CA PRO A 148 10.38 -2.99 0.89
C PRO A 148 9.37 -4.08 0.53
N ASN A 149 9.79 -5.21 -0.04
CA ASN A 149 8.88 -6.30 -0.41
C ASN A 149 8.23 -6.99 0.79
N CYS A 150 8.81 -6.87 1.99
CA CYS A 150 8.28 -7.39 3.25
C CYS A 150 7.50 -6.34 4.06
N CYS A 151 7.42 -5.09 3.58
CA CYS A 151 6.84 -3.97 4.32
C CYS A 151 5.46 -3.58 3.77
N PHE A 152 4.53 -3.22 4.65
CA PHE A 152 3.27 -2.56 4.26
C PHE A 152 2.65 -1.74 5.39
N SER A 153 1.78 -0.81 5.01
CA SER A 153 1.04 0.09 5.90
C SER A 153 -0.46 0.01 5.63
N LEU A 154 -1.26 -0.19 6.68
CA LEU A 154 -2.71 0.01 6.65
C LEU A 154 -3.04 1.38 7.23
N TYR A 155 -3.93 2.13 6.59
CA TYR A 155 -4.53 3.35 7.15
C TYR A 155 -6.00 3.10 7.43
N TYR A 156 -6.47 3.39 8.65
CA TYR A 156 -7.82 3.04 9.09
C TYR A 156 -8.47 4.10 10.00
N GLY A 157 -9.80 4.01 10.11
CA GLY A 157 -10.64 4.91 10.90
C GLY A 157 -10.89 6.27 10.25
N GLU A 158 -11.34 7.22 11.08
CA GLU A 158 -11.58 8.61 10.69
C GLU A 158 -10.34 9.49 10.84
N HIS A 159 -9.50 9.19 11.84
CA HIS A 159 -8.24 9.92 12.10
C HIS A 159 -7.04 9.39 11.29
N MET A 160 -7.27 8.47 10.34
CA MET A 160 -6.25 7.80 9.51
C MET A 160 -5.07 7.23 10.34
N GLU A 161 -5.37 6.45 11.38
CA GLU A 161 -4.31 5.76 12.14
C GLU A 161 -3.55 4.77 11.24
N SER A 162 -2.22 4.68 11.41
CA SER A 162 -1.40 3.70 10.69
C SER A 162 -1.22 2.39 11.47
N LEU A 163 -1.26 1.28 10.74
CA LEU A 163 -0.73 -0.01 11.16
C LEU A 163 0.39 -0.41 10.21
N ASP A 164 1.62 -0.16 10.67
CA ASP A 164 2.85 -0.44 9.94
C ASP A 164 3.41 -1.82 10.30
N LEU A 165 3.67 -2.64 9.27
CA LEU A 165 3.98 -4.06 9.39
C LEU A 165 5.21 -4.46 8.58
N VAL A 166 5.99 -5.39 9.13
CA VAL A 166 7.05 -6.12 8.43
C VAL A 166 6.80 -7.63 8.59
N SER A 167 6.64 -8.35 7.49
CA SER A 167 6.52 -9.81 7.46
C SER A 167 7.88 -10.52 7.51
N GLY A 168 7.89 -11.84 7.65
CA GLY A 168 9.11 -12.64 7.56
C GLY A 168 9.64 -12.76 6.13
N ASN A 169 8.77 -12.70 5.13
CA ASN A 169 9.14 -12.67 3.71
C ASN A 169 8.12 -11.91 2.83
N GLY A 170 8.50 -11.62 1.58
CA GLY A 170 7.65 -10.87 0.66
C GLY A 170 6.45 -11.62 0.07
N GLU A 171 6.40 -12.96 0.15
CA GLU A 171 5.16 -13.69 -0.21
C GLU A 171 4.08 -13.41 0.84
N GLU A 172 4.42 -13.49 2.13
CA GLU A 172 3.50 -13.13 3.23
C GLU A 172 2.97 -11.70 3.09
N ALA A 173 3.83 -10.70 2.84
CA ALA A 173 3.40 -9.33 2.64
C ALA A 173 2.43 -9.22 1.45
N ARG A 174 2.77 -9.78 0.28
CA ARG A 174 1.89 -9.79 -0.90
C ARG A 174 0.56 -10.50 -0.62
N THR A 175 0.58 -11.59 0.15
CA THR A 175 -0.62 -12.33 0.57
C THR A 175 -1.56 -11.44 1.39
N TRP A 176 -1.02 -10.76 2.41
CA TRP A 176 -1.79 -9.82 3.23
C TRP A 176 -2.29 -8.61 2.44
N ILE A 177 -1.42 -7.98 1.64
CA ILE A 177 -1.79 -6.84 0.77
C ILE A 177 -2.93 -7.22 -0.19
N THR A 178 -2.81 -8.36 -0.87
CA THR A 178 -3.77 -8.81 -1.89
C THR A 178 -5.12 -9.13 -1.26
N GLY A 179 -5.13 -9.89 -0.17
CA GLY A 179 -6.38 -10.23 0.52
C GLY A 179 -7.08 -8.99 1.08
N LEU A 180 -6.34 -8.08 1.72
CA LEU A 180 -6.92 -6.85 2.26
C LEU A 180 -7.48 -5.92 1.18
N LYS A 181 -6.76 -5.73 0.06
CA LYS A 181 -7.27 -4.95 -1.08
C LYS A 181 -8.55 -5.55 -1.68
N TYR A 182 -8.68 -6.88 -1.68
CA TYR A 182 -9.89 -7.56 -2.17
C TYR A 182 -11.07 -7.41 -1.20
N LEU A 183 -10.83 -7.58 0.11
CA LEU A 183 -11.85 -7.36 1.15
C LEU A 183 -12.37 -5.91 1.14
N MET A 184 -11.48 -4.93 1.03
CA MET A 184 -11.84 -3.50 0.90
C MET A 184 -12.63 -3.18 -0.37
N ALA A 185 -12.48 -3.96 -1.44
CA ALA A 185 -13.24 -3.78 -2.68
C ALA A 185 -14.71 -4.27 -2.56
N GLY A 186 -15.14 -4.71 -1.37
CA GLY A 186 -16.50 -5.21 -1.11
C GLY A 186 -16.78 -6.59 -1.71
N ILE A 187 -15.78 -7.25 -2.30
CA ILE A 187 -15.94 -8.56 -2.93
C ILE A 187 -15.87 -9.64 -1.84
N SER A 188 -16.97 -9.77 -1.11
CA SER A 188 -17.15 -10.80 -0.08
C SER A 188 -17.52 -12.16 -0.69
N ASP A 189 -17.46 -13.21 0.13
CA ASP A 189 -17.72 -14.62 -0.22
C ASP A 189 -19.06 -14.82 -0.96
N GLU A 190 -20.08 -14.12 -0.48
CA GLU A 190 -21.43 -14.01 -1.07
C GLU A 190 -21.39 -13.77 -2.59
N ASP A 191 -20.58 -12.79 -3.03
CA ASP A 191 -20.54 -12.36 -4.43
C ASP A 191 -19.67 -13.27 -5.33
N SER A 192 -18.89 -14.16 -4.71
CA SER A 192 -18.19 -15.28 -5.36
C SER A 192 -19.12 -16.49 -5.53
N LEU A 193 -19.86 -16.86 -4.48
CA LEU A 193 -20.79 -17.99 -4.48
C LEU A 193 -22.03 -17.71 -5.35
N ALA A 194 -22.64 -16.53 -5.21
CA ALA A 194 -23.84 -16.14 -5.95
C ALA A 194 -23.61 -15.99 -7.48
N LYS A 195 -22.35 -15.86 -7.93
CA LYS A 195 -22.01 -15.93 -9.36
C LYS A 195 -21.83 -17.37 -9.84
N ARG A 196 -21.27 -18.26 -9.01
CA ARG A 196 -21.10 -19.70 -9.32
C ARG A 196 -22.44 -20.42 -9.40
N GLN A 197 -23.39 -20.02 -8.55
CA GLN A 197 -24.75 -20.56 -8.49
C GLN A 197 -25.55 -20.24 -9.76
N ARG A 198 -25.56 -18.98 -10.20
CA ARG A 198 -26.30 -18.54 -11.41
C ARG A 198 -25.92 -19.30 -12.68
N THR A 199 -24.65 -19.69 -12.85
CA THR A 199 -24.21 -20.52 -14.00
C THR A 199 -24.68 -21.97 -13.95
N ARG A 200 -25.14 -22.48 -12.80
CA ARG A 200 -25.71 -23.84 -12.69
C ARG A 200 -27.20 -23.84 -13.00
N ASP A 201 -27.91 -22.84 -12.50
CA ASP A 201 -29.38 -22.80 -12.57
C ASP A 201 -29.89 -22.11 -13.86
N GLN A 202 -28.97 -21.67 -14.74
CA GLN A 202 -29.26 -21.12 -16.08
C GLN A 202 -29.02 -22.15 -17.21
N TYR A 203 -29.09 -23.45 -16.92
CA TYR A 203 -29.32 -24.46 -17.95
C TYR A 203 -30.83 -24.74 -18.02
N PRO A 204 -31.56 -24.29 -19.06
CA PRO A 204 -32.91 -24.76 -19.29
C PRO A 204 -32.84 -26.27 -19.53
N SER A 205 -33.59 -27.04 -18.74
CA SER A 205 -33.91 -28.41 -19.11
C SER A 205 -34.68 -28.36 -20.44
N LEU A 206 -33.99 -28.69 -21.53
CA LEU A 206 -34.60 -28.78 -22.86
C LEU A 206 -35.66 -29.88 -22.83
N VAL A 207 -36.90 -29.46 -22.60
CA VAL A 207 -38.10 -30.28 -22.74
C VAL A 207 -38.08 -30.88 -24.13
N ARG A 208 -37.91 -32.21 -24.22
CA ARG A 208 -38.20 -32.94 -25.45
C ARG A 208 -39.71 -33.04 -25.60
N PRO A 209 -40.33 -32.48 -26.67
CA PRO A 209 -41.58 -33.02 -27.17
C PRO A 209 -41.29 -34.30 -27.98
N GLY A 210 -42.11 -35.34 -27.79
CA GLY A 210 -41.92 -36.67 -28.39
C GLY A 210 -42.15 -37.76 -27.37
#